data_AF-X0Q9J6-F1
#
_entry.id   AF-X0Q9J6-F1
#
_cell.length_a   1.000
_cell.length_b   1.000
_cell.length_c   1.000
_cell.angle_alpha   90.00
_cell.angle_beta   90.00
_cell.angle_gamma   90.00
#
_symmetry.space_group_name_H-M   'P 1'
#
loop_
_entity.id
_entity.type
_entity.pdbx_description
1 polymer ?
#
loop_
_entity_poly.entity_id
_entity_poly.type
_entity_poly.pdbx_seq_one_letter_code
_entity_poly.pdbx_strand_id
1 'polypeptide(L)'
;MKTNKITKYLFKKQVVILGEMYLVTFAAIYILPLILSLITGTLHDYSFVDILRTSPITGFFGFFMFVIATLSYENFKFLIQNGISRKTFFEAQITVYGLFLLIGNSINLLYNYFVYIPMTHKTTFNIFMAAYAKFFHNGLVAVLFNFIFSALILAFVTLVGMTIGSFLSLFSKTWQRILLVATPVIGGVTLIYLVNALETSSLKMTWVADLGSFILGYDRSGIYNPFPMIITLLLICIGLLLIIRYLFSKKQLKQE
;
A
#
# COMPACT_ATOMS: atom_id res chain seq x y z
N MET A 1 4.23 27.63 11.90
CA MET A 1 2.91 28.16 11.47
C MET A 1 2.52 27.79 10.04
N LYS A 2 3.39 27.95 9.02
CA LYS A 2 3.06 27.62 7.61
C LYS A 2 2.85 26.11 7.38
N THR A 3 3.73 25.24 7.89
CA THR A 3 3.62 23.77 7.72
C THR A 3 2.26 23.25 8.21
N ASN A 4 1.82 23.61 9.43
CA ASN A 4 0.53 23.16 9.97
C ASN A 4 -0.68 23.53 9.10
N LYS A 5 -0.68 24.74 8.50
CA LYS A 5 -1.75 25.16 7.58
C LYS A 5 -1.75 24.29 6.32
N ILE A 6 -0.57 23.99 5.76
CA ILE A 6 -0.43 23.12 4.60
C ILE A 6 -0.81 21.67 4.92
N THR A 7 -0.39 21.15 6.07
CA THR A 7 -0.78 19.82 6.56
C THR A 7 -2.30 19.72 6.68
N LYS A 8 -2.96 20.72 7.30
CA LYS A 8 -4.43 20.74 7.41
C LYS A 8 -5.12 20.81 6.05
N TYR A 9 -4.61 21.61 5.12
CA TYR A 9 -5.13 21.69 3.76
C TYR A 9 -5.02 20.35 3.02
N LEU A 10 -3.82 19.75 3.01
CA LEU A 10 -3.55 18.46 2.35
C LEU A 10 -4.39 17.34 2.98
N PHE A 11 -4.46 17.30 4.32
CA PHE A 11 -5.28 16.33 5.04
C PHE A 11 -6.75 16.44 4.63
N LYS A 12 -7.34 17.64 4.68
CA LYS A 12 -8.75 17.84 4.30
C LYS A 12 -9.02 17.41 2.86
N LYS A 13 -8.16 17.82 1.91
CA LYS A 13 -8.30 17.46 0.50
C LYS A 13 -8.20 15.95 0.30
N GLN A 14 -7.23 15.29 0.92
CA GLN A 14 -7.00 13.86 0.74
C GLN A 14 -8.04 12.99 1.47
N VAL A 15 -8.62 13.44 2.59
CA VAL A 15 -9.77 12.77 3.22
C VAL A 15 -10.95 12.72 2.27
N VAL A 16 -11.24 13.81 1.56
CA VAL A 16 -12.33 13.84 0.56
C VAL A 16 -12.06 12.85 -0.56
N ILE A 17 -10.85 12.85 -1.12
CA ILE A 17 -10.45 11.89 -2.17
C ILE A 17 -10.54 10.44 -1.66
N LEU A 18 -10.09 10.16 -0.43
CA LEU A 18 -10.24 8.84 0.19
C LEU A 18 -11.72 8.45 0.30
N GLY A 19 -12.57 9.36 0.77
CA GLY A 19 -14.01 9.14 0.87
C GLY A 19 -14.66 8.84 -0.48
N GLU A 20 -14.32 9.60 -1.52
CA GLU A 20 -14.78 9.37 -2.89
C GLU A 20 -14.35 8.00 -3.42
N MET A 21 -13.08 7.60 -3.22
CA MET A 21 -12.59 6.29 -3.63
C MET A 21 -13.30 5.14 -2.88
N TYR A 22 -13.58 5.31 -1.58
CA TYR A 22 -14.38 4.35 -0.83
C TYR A 22 -15.82 4.27 -1.32
N LEU A 23 -16.46 5.40 -1.63
CA LEU A 23 -17.82 5.43 -2.18
C LEU A 23 -17.91 4.73 -3.54
N VAL A 24 -16.96 5.01 -4.44
CA VAL A 24 -16.88 4.34 -5.75
C VAL A 24 -16.66 2.84 -5.58
N THR A 25 -15.77 2.45 -4.68
CA THR A 25 -15.49 1.03 -4.41
C THR A 25 -16.68 0.33 -3.78
N PHE A 26 -17.40 0.99 -2.88
CA PHE A 26 -18.65 0.49 -2.31
C PHE A 26 -19.71 0.30 -3.41
N ALA A 27 -19.89 1.29 -4.28
CA ALA A 27 -20.82 1.18 -5.39
C ALA A 27 -20.43 0.03 -6.34
N ALA A 28 -19.15 -0.13 -6.66
CA ALA A 28 -18.67 -1.18 -7.56
C ALA A 28 -18.79 -2.59 -6.98
N ILE A 29 -18.60 -2.77 -5.66
CA ILE A 29 -18.58 -4.10 -5.02
C ILE A 29 -19.96 -4.54 -4.54
N TYR A 30 -20.79 -3.61 -4.06
CA TYR A 30 -22.08 -3.97 -3.45
C TYR A 30 -23.26 -3.57 -4.34
N ILE A 31 -23.26 -2.34 -4.87
CA ILE A 31 -24.40 -1.82 -5.63
C ILE A 31 -24.42 -2.41 -7.04
N LEU A 32 -23.28 -2.48 -7.73
CA LEU A 32 -23.22 -2.97 -9.09
C LEU A 32 -23.64 -4.45 -9.21
N PRO A 33 -23.14 -5.39 -8.37
CA PRO A 33 -23.62 -6.78 -8.43
C PRO A 33 -25.11 -6.92 -8.10
N LEU A 34 -25.64 -6.07 -7.22
CA LEU A 34 -27.09 -6.02 -6.94
C LEU A 34 -27.88 -5.56 -8.16
N ILE A 35 -27.44 -4.51 -8.86
CA ILE A 35 -28.10 -4.04 -10.08
C ILE A 35 -28.01 -5.11 -11.17
N LEU A 36 -26.85 -5.76 -11.33
CA LEU A 36 -26.67 -6.82 -12.31
C LEU A 36 -27.56 -8.02 -12.01
N SER A 37 -27.67 -8.45 -10.74
CA SER A 37 -28.54 -9.57 -10.35
C SER A 37 -30.02 -9.28 -10.55
N LEU A 38 -30.44 -8.03 -10.39
CA LEU A 38 -31.79 -7.57 -10.74
C LEU A 38 -32.06 -7.67 -12.24
N ILE A 39 -31.10 -7.25 -13.08
CA ILE A 39 -31.24 -7.27 -14.55
C ILE A 39 -31.22 -8.70 -15.09
N THR A 40 -30.39 -9.58 -14.54
CA THR A 40 -30.25 -10.98 -14.99
C THR A 40 -31.29 -11.92 -14.38
N GLY A 41 -32.11 -11.46 -13.43
CA GLY A 41 -33.10 -12.29 -12.73
C GLY A 41 -32.50 -13.24 -11.69
N THR A 42 -31.23 -13.05 -11.30
CA THR A 42 -30.50 -13.91 -10.34
C THR A 42 -30.43 -13.27 -8.94
N LEU A 43 -31.45 -12.50 -8.55
CA LEU A 43 -31.47 -11.80 -7.25
C LEU A 43 -31.35 -12.75 -6.05
N HIS A 44 -31.84 -13.98 -6.19
CA HIS A 44 -31.75 -15.00 -5.15
C HIS A 44 -30.31 -15.46 -4.86
N ASP A 45 -29.39 -15.31 -5.82
CA ASP A 45 -27.97 -15.62 -5.65
C ASP A 45 -27.19 -14.45 -5.04
N TYR A 46 -27.79 -13.26 -4.97
CA TYR A 46 -27.14 -12.10 -4.37
C TYR A 46 -27.18 -12.19 -2.84
N SER A 47 -26.01 -12.24 -2.22
CA SER A 47 -25.84 -12.19 -0.77
C SER A 47 -24.87 -11.08 -0.39
N PHE A 48 -25.41 -10.00 0.20
CA PHE A 48 -24.58 -8.91 0.73
C PHE A 48 -23.58 -9.42 1.78
N VAL A 49 -23.99 -10.37 2.61
CA VAL A 49 -23.15 -10.95 3.68
C VAL A 49 -21.97 -11.71 3.07
N ASP A 50 -22.20 -12.50 2.01
CA ASP A 50 -21.12 -13.28 1.40
C ASP A 50 -20.14 -12.41 0.60
N ILE A 51 -20.65 -11.34 -0.04
CA ILE A 51 -19.79 -10.31 -0.63
C ILE A 51 -18.95 -9.64 0.47
N LEU A 52 -19.56 -9.26 1.60
CA LEU A 52 -18.84 -8.62 2.70
C LEU A 52 -17.75 -9.55 3.29
N ARG A 53 -18.00 -10.86 3.37
CA ARG A 53 -17.05 -11.89 3.83
C ARG A 53 -15.84 -12.06 2.93
N THR A 54 -16.02 -11.87 1.63
CA THR A 54 -14.98 -12.11 0.62
C THR A 54 -14.31 -10.82 0.14
N SER A 55 -14.89 -9.66 0.46
CA SER A 55 -14.40 -8.36 0.04
C SER A 55 -13.06 -7.99 0.71
N PRO A 56 -12.03 -7.62 -0.07
CA PRO A 56 -10.71 -7.24 0.45
C PRO A 56 -10.70 -5.79 0.98
N ILE A 57 -11.65 -5.44 1.85
CA ILE A 57 -11.89 -4.05 2.33
C ILE A 57 -10.61 -3.41 2.87
N THR A 58 -9.85 -4.17 3.66
CA THR A 58 -8.62 -3.67 4.29
C THR A 58 -7.47 -3.50 3.28
N GLY A 59 -7.47 -4.29 2.20
CA GLY A 59 -6.53 -4.15 1.09
C GLY A 59 -6.73 -2.86 0.29
N PHE A 60 -7.98 -2.40 0.14
CA PHE A 60 -8.26 -1.16 -0.61
C PHE A 60 -7.61 0.07 0.02
N PHE A 61 -7.48 0.14 1.35
CA PHE A 61 -6.81 1.27 1.98
C PHE A 61 -5.36 1.42 1.50
N GLY A 62 -4.61 0.31 1.43
CA GLY A 62 -3.24 0.30 0.93
C GLY A 62 -3.16 0.74 -0.53
N PHE A 63 -4.08 0.26 -1.36
CA PHE A 63 -4.18 0.66 -2.77
C PHE A 63 -4.52 2.16 -2.93
N PHE A 64 -5.45 2.69 -2.14
CA PHE A 64 -5.81 4.10 -2.16
C PHE A 64 -4.66 5.00 -1.72
N MET A 65 -3.94 4.60 -0.67
CA MET A 65 -2.74 5.30 -0.24
C MET A 65 -1.66 5.32 -1.32
N PHE A 66 -1.46 4.21 -2.02
CA PHE A 66 -0.58 4.14 -3.19
C PHE A 66 -1.00 5.13 -4.30
N VAL A 67 -2.27 5.17 -4.66
CA VAL A 67 -2.80 6.06 -5.71
C VAL A 67 -2.63 7.53 -5.32
N ILE A 68 -3.05 7.92 -4.11
CA ILE A 68 -2.90 9.30 -3.61
C ILE A 68 -1.42 9.72 -3.54
N ALA A 69 -0.55 8.82 -3.11
CA ALA A 69 0.90 9.06 -3.06
C ALA A 69 1.50 9.28 -4.44
N THR A 70 1.06 8.50 -5.42
CA THR A 70 1.50 8.59 -6.82
C THR A 70 1.05 9.91 -7.46
N LEU A 71 -0.19 10.35 -7.22
CA LEU A 71 -0.80 11.54 -7.82
C LEU A 71 -0.47 12.86 -7.09
N SER A 72 0.71 12.95 -6.46
CA SER A 72 1.07 14.11 -5.65
C SER A 72 1.51 15.36 -6.42
N TYR A 73 1.69 15.26 -7.74
CA TYR A 73 2.25 16.35 -8.56
C TYR A 73 1.37 17.61 -8.61
N GLU A 74 0.05 17.46 -8.69
CA GLU A 74 -0.86 18.62 -8.76
C GLU A 74 -0.81 19.45 -7.48
N ASN A 75 -0.84 18.78 -6.33
CA ASN A 75 -0.70 19.43 -5.03
C ASN A 75 0.66 20.14 -4.91
N PHE A 76 1.72 19.51 -5.43
CA PHE A 76 3.03 20.13 -5.50
C PHE A 76 3.01 21.40 -6.38
N LYS A 77 2.54 21.31 -7.63
CA LYS A 77 2.47 22.45 -8.56
C LYS A 77 1.71 23.62 -7.94
N PHE A 78 0.49 23.36 -7.44
CA PHE A 78 -0.35 24.38 -6.82
C PHE A 78 0.33 25.06 -5.63
N LEU A 79 0.91 24.30 -4.70
CA LEU A 79 1.48 24.89 -3.48
C LEU A 79 2.80 25.63 -3.73
N ILE A 80 3.64 25.13 -4.63
CA ILE A 80 4.88 25.85 -5.01
C ILE A 80 4.55 27.15 -5.75
N GLN A 81 3.55 27.15 -6.64
CA GLN A 81 3.10 28.37 -7.33
C GLN A 81 2.54 29.42 -6.36
N ASN A 82 1.92 28.99 -5.25
CA ASN A 82 1.46 29.86 -4.17
C ASN A 82 2.56 30.23 -3.15
N GLY A 83 3.84 30.07 -3.50
CA GLY A 83 4.98 30.52 -2.68
C GLY A 83 5.32 29.63 -1.48
N ILE A 84 4.83 28.39 -1.44
CA ILE A 84 5.22 27.42 -0.41
C ILE A 84 6.57 26.80 -0.78
N SER A 85 7.47 26.66 0.20
CA SER A 85 8.77 26.03 -0.04
C SER A 85 8.63 24.51 -0.25
N ARG A 86 9.52 23.92 -1.05
CA ARG A 86 9.56 22.47 -1.30
C ARG A 86 9.71 21.65 -0.02
N LYS A 87 10.54 22.14 0.92
CA LYS A 87 10.77 21.50 2.22
C LYS A 87 9.47 21.47 3.04
N THR A 88 8.78 22.61 3.14
CA THR A 88 7.50 22.72 3.86
C THR A 88 6.45 21.79 3.27
N PHE A 89 6.36 21.70 1.94
CA PHE A 89 5.44 20.77 1.28
C PHE A 89 5.78 19.31 1.58
N PHE A 90 7.06 18.92 1.44
CA PHE A 90 7.50 17.55 1.68
C PHE A 90 7.23 17.10 3.12
N GLU A 91 7.58 17.92 4.10
CA GLU A 91 7.30 17.65 5.53
C GLU A 91 5.80 17.51 5.79
N ALA A 92 4.99 18.42 5.24
CA ALA A 92 3.53 18.36 5.38
C ALA A 92 2.96 17.08 4.74
N GLN A 93 3.44 16.71 3.55
CA GLN A 93 2.99 15.52 2.84
C GLN A 93 3.32 14.23 3.61
N ILE A 94 4.56 14.07 4.06
CA ILE A 94 4.98 12.92 4.88
C ILE A 94 4.18 12.85 6.18
N THR A 95 3.91 14.00 6.82
CA THR A 95 3.08 14.06 8.03
C THR A 95 1.66 13.60 7.76
N VAL A 96 1.03 14.07 6.68
CA VAL A 96 -0.34 13.65 6.32
C VAL A 96 -0.41 12.16 6.02
N TYR A 97 0.55 11.62 5.26
CA TYR A 97 0.59 10.17 5.02
C TYR A 97 0.83 9.38 6.30
N GLY A 98 1.74 9.82 7.18
CA GLY A 98 1.93 9.22 8.49
C GLY A 98 0.64 9.17 9.32
N LEU A 99 -0.14 10.26 9.33
CA LEU A 99 -1.44 10.29 10.00
C LEU A 99 -2.44 9.32 9.38
N PHE A 100 -2.53 9.25 8.05
CA PHE A 100 -3.41 8.29 7.40
C PHE A 100 -2.99 6.84 7.64
N LEU A 101 -1.70 6.55 7.66
CA LEU A 101 -1.22 5.22 8.00
C LEU A 101 -1.67 4.82 9.41
N LEU A 102 -1.52 5.70 10.40
CA LEU A 102 -1.97 5.43 11.76
C LEU A 102 -3.49 5.25 11.85
N ILE A 103 -4.26 6.18 11.28
CA ILE A 103 -5.73 6.14 11.32
C ILE A 103 -6.25 4.91 10.56
N GLY A 104 -5.82 4.72 9.32
CA GLY A 104 -6.29 3.63 8.47
C GLY A 104 -5.86 2.26 8.97
N ASN A 105 -4.64 2.10 9.47
CA ASN A 105 -4.20 0.84 10.09
C ASN A 105 -5.02 0.53 11.35
N SER A 106 -5.35 1.54 12.16
CA SER A 106 -6.20 1.38 13.35
C SER A 106 -7.61 0.94 12.96
N ILE A 107 -8.23 1.62 11.99
CA ILE A 107 -9.56 1.26 11.49
C ILE A 107 -9.56 -0.15 10.90
N ASN A 108 -8.55 -0.50 10.10
CA ASN A 108 -8.42 -1.84 9.52
C ASN A 108 -8.27 -2.92 10.59
N LEU A 109 -7.47 -2.66 11.63
CA LEU A 109 -7.30 -3.61 12.73
C LEU A 109 -8.62 -3.81 13.49
N LEU A 110 -9.32 -2.73 13.83
CA LEU A 110 -10.62 -2.78 14.50
C LEU A 110 -11.66 -3.51 13.64
N TYR A 111 -11.75 -3.18 12.35
CA TYR A 111 -12.64 -3.88 11.42
C TYR A 111 -12.34 -5.38 11.37
N ASN A 112 -11.07 -5.75 11.28
CA ASN A 112 -10.69 -7.17 11.21
C ASN A 112 -11.09 -7.94 12.48
N TYR A 113 -10.84 -7.38 13.66
CA TYR A 113 -11.17 -8.05 14.93
C TYR A 113 -12.66 -8.05 15.27
N PHE A 114 -13.37 -6.94 15.04
CA PHE A 114 -14.76 -6.78 15.46
C PHE A 114 -15.78 -7.19 14.39
N VAL A 115 -15.40 -7.22 13.11
CA VAL A 115 -16.31 -7.52 12.00
C VAL A 115 -15.86 -8.77 11.24
N TYR A 116 -14.64 -8.77 10.69
CA TYR A 116 -14.20 -9.85 9.79
C TYR A 116 -14.04 -11.20 10.49
N ILE A 117 -13.34 -11.25 11.63
CA ILE A 117 -13.12 -12.51 12.38
C ILE A 117 -14.46 -13.12 12.84
N PRO A 118 -15.37 -12.38 13.51
CA PRO A 118 -16.66 -12.94 13.92
C PRO A 118 -17.51 -13.42 12.75
N MET A 119 -17.47 -12.70 11.62
CA MET A 119 -18.30 -13.00 10.45
C MET A 119 -17.78 -14.19 9.62
N THR A 120 -16.46 -14.41 9.57
CA THR A 120 -15.81 -15.46 8.77
C THR A 120 -15.37 -16.68 9.59
N HIS A 121 -15.37 -16.57 10.92
CA HIS A 121 -14.81 -17.55 11.85
C HIS A 121 -13.34 -17.91 11.58
N LYS A 122 -12.63 -17.12 10.77
CA LYS A 122 -11.21 -17.29 10.50
C LYS A 122 -10.39 -16.66 11.63
N THR A 123 -9.36 -17.36 12.07
CA THR A 123 -8.40 -16.84 13.06
C THR A 123 -7.32 -15.96 12.44
N THR A 124 -7.18 -15.98 11.11
CA THR A 124 -6.19 -15.22 10.36
C THR A 124 -6.87 -14.33 9.30
N PHE A 125 -6.43 -13.08 9.22
CA PHE A 125 -7.01 -12.08 8.31
C PHE A 125 -5.96 -11.27 7.54
N ASN A 126 -4.68 -11.42 7.88
CA ASN A 126 -3.58 -10.82 7.13
C ASN A 126 -2.33 -11.72 7.17
N ILE A 127 -1.33 -11.34 6.38
CA ILE A 127 -0.07 -12.07 6.23
C ILE A 127 0.63 -12.26 7.58
N PHE A 128 0.57 -11.26 8.46
CA PHE A 128 1.19 -11.36 9.77
C PHE A 128 0.53 -12.42 10.65
N MET A 129 -0.80 -12.42 10.74
CA MET A 129 -1.53 -13.41 11.53
C MET A 129 -1.35 -14.83 10.97
N ALA A 130 -1.20 -14.96 9.65
CA ALA A 130 -0.94 -16.24 9.00
C ALA A 130 0.48 -16.77 9.23
N ALA A 131 1.50 -15.92 9.09
CA ALA A 131 2.90 -16.35 9.11
C ALA A 131 3.56 -16.25 10.49
N TYR A 132 3.25 -15.20 11.28
CA TYR A 132 4.07 -14.79 12.42
C TYR A 132 3.35 -14.83 13.77
N ALA A 133 2.01 -14.86 13.83
CA ALA A 133 1.29 -14.78 15.11
C ALA A 133 1.69 -15.90 16.10
N LYS A 134 2.00 -17.10 15.59
CA LYS A 134 2.43 -18.25 16.40
C LYS A 134 3.79 -18.07 17.08
N PHE A 135 4.61 -17.11 16.62
CA PHE A 135 5.88 -16.79 17.25
C PHE A 135 5.69 -16.21 18.66
N PHE A 136 4.56 -15.52 18.89
CA PHE A 136 4.26 -14.92 20.18
C PHE A 136 3.33 -15.82 21.00
N HIS A 137 3.75 -16.15 22.22
CA HIS A 137 2.92 -16.89 23.17
C HIS A 137 1.78 -16.02 23.75
N ASN A 138 1.93 -14.70 23.72
CA ASN A 138 0.94 -13.74 24.23
C ASN A 138 0.18 -13.07 23.07
N GLY A 139 -1.14 -13.24 23.04
CA GLY A 139 -2.00 -12.69 21.99
C GLY A 139 -1.97 -11.16 21.89
N LEU A 140 -1.83 -10.43 23.01
CA LEU A 140 -1.73 -8.97 23.00
C LEU A 140 -0.43 -8.50 22.34
N VAL A 141 0.67 -9.22 22.59
CA VAL A 141 1.96 -8.93 21.94
C VAL A 141 1.86 -9.23 20.44
N ALA A 142 1.22 -10.33 20.05
CA ALA A 142 0.96 -10.63 18.65
C ALA A 142 0.14 -9.52 17.96
N VAL A 143 -0.90 -8.98 18.62
CA VAL A 143 -1.71 -7.86 18.10
C VAL A 143 -0.86 -6.60 17.92
N LEU A 144 0.00 -6.27 18.89
CA LEU A 144 0.89 -5.12 18.81
C LEU A 144 1.86 -5.23 17.63
N PHE A 145 2.52 -6.37 17.48
CA PHE A 145 3.44 -6.60 16.37
C PHE A 145 2.72 -6.68 15.02
N ASN A 146 1.49 -7.19 15.00
CA ASN A 146 0.64 -7.13 13.81
C ASN A 146 0.36 -5.68 13.39
N PHE A 147 0.04 -4.81 14.35
CA PHE A 147 -0.18 -3.39 14.09
C PHE A 147 1.07 -2.73 13.51
N ILE A 148 2.24 -2.97 14.10
CA ILE A 148 3.53 -2.43 13.62
C ILE A 148 3.84 -2.94 12.21
N PHE A 149 3.72 -4.24 11.99
CA PHE A 149 4.00 -4.87 10.70
C PHE A 149 3.06 -4.37 9.59
N SER A 150 1.77 -4.28 9.89
CA SER A 150 0.76 -3.78 8.94
C SER A 150 0.98 -2.29 8.62
N ALA A 151 1.36 -1.49 9.63
CA ALA A 151 1.74 -0.08 9.41
C ALA A 151 2.98 0.04 8.51
N LEU A 152 3.99 -0.82 8.69
CA LEU A 152 5.18 -0.86 7.83
C LEU A 152 4.86 -1.27 6.39
N ILE A 153 3.98 -2.25 6.18
CA ILE A 153 3.52 -2.60 4.83
C ILE A 153 2.81 -1.42 4.17
N LEU A 154 1.89 -0.77 4.88
CA LEU A 154 1.18 0.39 4.35
C LEU A 154 2.14 1.55 4.07
N ALA A 155 3.14 1.77 4.93
CA ALA A 155 4.19 2.75 4.72
C ALA A 155 5.00 2.43 3.46
N PHE A 156 5.46 1.18 3.32
CA PHE A 156 6.17 0.71 2.14
C PHE A 156 5.37 0.97 0.86
N VAL A 157 4.11 0.53 0.81
CA VAL A 157 3.23 0.73 -0.36
C VAL A 157 3.06 2.22 -0.68
N THR A 158 2.83 3.05 0.34
CA THR A 158 2.70 4.51 0.18
C THR A 158 3.98 5.12 -0.38
N LEU A 159 5.14 4.74 0.15
CA LEU A 159 6.44 5.25 -0.27
C LEU A 159 6.82 4.78 -1.69
N VAL A 160 6.45 3.57 -2.08
CA VAL A 160 6.58 3.11 -3.47
C VAL A 160 5.74 3.99 -4.39
N GLY A 161 4.48 4.27 -4.03
CA GLY A 161 3.64 5.21 -4.78
C GLY A 161 4.25 6.60 -4.88
N MET A 162 4.77 7.15 -3.78
CA MET A 162 5.47 8.44 -3.78
C MET A 162 6.72 8.43 -4.66
N THR A 163 7.48 7.33 -4.67
CA THR A 163 8.67 7.15 -5.49
C THR A 163 8.30 7.16 -6.96
N ILE A 164 7.33 6.34 -7.36
CA ILE A 164 6.82 6.27 -8.74
C ILE A 164 6.29 7.63 -9.18
N GLY A 165 5.41 8.25 -8.39
CA GLY A 165 4.86 9.57 -8.70
C GLY A 165 5.93 10.65 -8.83
N SER A 166 6.94 10.61 -7.96
CA SER A 166 8.05 11.56 -7.99
C SER A 166 8.98 11.33 -9.18
N PHE A 167 9.28 10.08 -9.51
CA PHE A 167 10.07 9.71 -10.68
C PHE A 167 9.36 10.10 -11.98
N LEU A 168 8.10 9.69 -12.14
CA LEU A 168 7.29 10.03 -13.31
C LEU A 168 7.17 11.54 -13.49
N SER A 169 7.10 12.31 -12.39
CA SER A 169 7.03 13.78 -12.48
C SER A 169 8.22 14.43 -13.19
N LEU A 170 9.36 13.75 -13.35
CA LEU A 170 10.54 14.23 -14.08
C LEU A 170 10.38 14.15 -15.61
N PHE A 171 9.46 13.32 -16.12
CA PHE A 171 9.28 13.08 -17.55
C PHE A 171 8.11 13.87 -18.14
N SER A 172 8.07 14.07 -19.46
CA SER A 172 6.91 14.66 -20.14
C SER A 172 5.67 13.76 -20.01
N LYS A 173 4.46 14.32 -20.20
CA LYS A 173 3.19 13.56 -20.08
C LYS A 173 3.16 12.33 -21.00
N THR A 174 3.73 12.43 -22.20
CA THR A 174 3.82 11.31 -23.15
C THR A 174 4.69 10.18 -22.60
N TRP A 175 5.89 10.50 -22.10
CA TRP A 175 6.79 9.52 -21.51
C TRP A 175 6.24 8.92 -20.22
N GLN A 176 5.49 9.68 -19.41
CA GLN A 176 4.81 9.14 -18.23
C GLN A 176 3.83 8.02 -18.61
N ARG A 177 3.02 8.23 -19.65
CA ARG A 177 2.07 7.21 -20.14
C ARG A 177 2.80 5.99 -20.69
N ILE A 178 3.86 6.20 -21.48
CA ILE A 178 4.67 5.10 -22.01
C ILE A 178 5.28 4.29 -20.87
N LEU A 179 5.91 4.93 -19.89
CA LEU A 179 6.55 4.24 -18.75
C LEU A 179 5.53 3.48 -17.90
N LEU A 180 4.34 4.04 -17.66
CA LEU A 180 3.29 3.37 -16.90
C LEU A 180 2.76 2.10 -17.57
N VAL A 181 2.76 2.04 -18.91
CA VAL A 181 2.29 0.87 -19.67
C VAL A 181 3.43 -0.12 -19.96
N ALA A 182 4.58 0.39 -20.42
CA ALA A 182 5.70 -0.45 -20.82
C ALA A 182 6.39 -1.14 -19.63
N THR A 183 6.48 -0.47 -18.47
CA THR A 183 7.20 -1.02 -17.31
C THR A 183 6.53 -2.31 -16.78
N PRO A 184 5.20 -2.37 -16.55
CA PRO A 184 4.56 -3.62 -16.15
C PRO A 184 4.71 -4.74 -17.19
N VAL A 185 4.63 -4.42 -18.48
CA VAL A 185 4.74 -5.42 -19.56
C VAL A 185 6.15 -5.99 -19.63
N ILE A 186 7.17 -5.13 -19.74
CA ILE A 186 8.57 -5.54 -19.81
C ILE A 186 8.98 -6.24 -18.51
N GLY A 187 8.59 -5.68 -17.36
CA GLY A 187 8.86 -6.28 -16.06
C GLY A 187 8.23 -7.67 -15.89
N GLY A 188 6.97 -7.82 -16.29
CA GLY A 188 6.26 -9.11 -16.26
C GLY A 188 6.89 -10.15 -17.17
N VAL A 189 7.20 -9.80 -18.41
CA VAL A 189 7.91 -10.69 -19.35
C VAL A 189 9.26 -11.10 -18.77
N THR A 190 10.04 -10.14 -18.26
CA THR A 190 11.37 -10.41 -17.70
C THR A 190 11.28 -11.34 -16.49
N LEU A 191 10.29 -11.14 -15.61
CA LEU A 191 10.02 -12.01 -14.47
C LEU A 191 9.67 -13.44 -14.90
N ILE A 192 8.81 -13.61 -15.90
CA ILE A 192 8.45 -14.94 -16.41
C ILE A 192 9.68 -15.66 -16.95
N TYR A 193 10.51 -14.99 -17.75
CA TYR A 193 11.75 -15.57 -18.27
C TYR A 193 12.73 -15.92 -17.14
N LEU A 194 12.86 -15.08 -16.11
CA LEU A 194 13.69 -15.35 -14.94
C LEU A 194 13.20 -16.58 -14.17
N VAL A 195 11.90 -16.68 -13.90
CA VAL A 195 11.32 -17.84 -13.19
C VAL A 195 11.54 -19.11 -13.99
N ASN A 196 11.23 -19.10 -15.29
CA ASN A 196 11.43 -20.26 -16.15
C ASN A 196 12.90 -20.67 -16.22
N ALA A 197 13.83 -19.72 -16.28
CA ALA A 197 15.27 -19.99 -16.26
C ALA A 197 15.74 -20.56 -14.92
N LEU A 198 15.16 -20.14 -13.80
CA LEU A 198 15.44 -20.69 -12.47
C LEU A 198 14.91 -22.12 -12.30
N GLU A 199 13.81 -22.49 -12.97
CA GLU A 199 13.27 -23.86 -12.95
C GLU A 199 14.03 -24.84 -13.85
N THR A 200 14.55 -24.38 -14.99
CA THR A 200 15.20 -25.26 -15.99
C THR A 200 16.73 -25.34 -15.88
N SER A 201 17.39 -24.36 -15.26
CA SER A 201 18.84 -24.37 -15.15
C SER A 201 19.33 -25.07 -13.87
N SER A 202 20.52 -25.68 -13.93
CA SER A 202 21.27 -26.15 -12.76
C SER A 202 21.74 -25.00 -11.84
N LEU A 203 21.39 -23.74 -12.14
CA LEU A 203 21.60 -22.58 -11.28
C LEU A 203 20.57 -22.59 -10.15
N LYS A 204 20.68 -23.55 -9.24
CA LYS A 204 20.10 -23.40 -7.91
C LYS A 204 20.83 -22.24 -7.24
N MET A 205 20.28 -21.03 -7.37
CA MET A 205 20.74 -19.86 -6.63
C MET A 205 20.35 -20.03 -5.15
N THR A 206 21.00 -20.99 -4.48
CA THR A 206 20.76 -21.33 -3.08
C THR A 206 20.87 -20.09 -2.19
N TRP A 207 21.81 -19.20 -2.49
CA TRP A 207 21.96 -17.93 -1.79
C TRP A 207 20.71 -17.03 -1.85
N VAL A 208 19.94 -17.03 -2.95
CA VAL A 208 18.69 -16.24 -3.07
C VAL A 208 17.61 -16.86 -2.20
N ALA A 209 17.50 -18.19 -2.21
CA ALA A 209 16.56 -18.91 -1.37
C ALA A 209 16.90 -18.76 0.12
N ASP A 210 18.18 -18.82 0.47
CA ASP A 210 18.68 -18.63 1.84
C ASP A 210 18.46 -17.19 2.31
N LEU A 211 18.72 -16.19 1.44
CA LEU A 211 18.43 -14.79 1.71
C LEU A 211 16.93 -14.55 1.89
N GLY A 212 16.09 -15.12 1.01
CA GLY A 212 14.64 -15.03 1.12
C GLY A 212 14.12 -15.66 2.41
N SER A 213 14.63 -16.85 2.76
CA SER A 213 14.31 -17.54 4.01
C SER A 213 14.74 -16.72 5.23
N PHE A 214 15.92 -16.11 5.18
CA PHE A 214 16.40 -15.21 6.23
C PHE A 214 15.51 -13.98 6.39
N ILE A 215 15.16 -13.30 5.29
CA ILE A 215 14.28 -12.11 5.29
C ILE A 215 12.90 -12.47 5.83
N LEU A 216 12.33 -13.59 5.39
CA LEU A 216 11.05 -14.07 5.89
C LEU A 216 11.12 -14.56 7.34
N GLY A 217 12.33 -14.77 7.87
CA GLY A 217 12.58 -15.27 9.23
C GLY A 217 12.24 -16.75 9.40
N TYR A 218 12.39 -17.55 8.34
CA TYR A 218 12.18 -18.99 8.40
C TYR A 218 13.24 -19.65 9.29
N ASP A 219 12.78 -20.46 10.24
CA ASP A 219 13.61 -21.33 11.06
C ASP A 219 13.21 -22.80 10.88
N ARG A 220 14.13 -23.72 11.11
CA ARG A 220 13.93 -25.19 10.96
C ARG A 220 12.84 -25.74 11.88
N SER A 221 12.44 -24.98 12.89
CA SER A 221 11.31 -25.25 13.78
C SER A 221 9.93 -25.10 13.12
N GLY A 222 9.85 -24.52 11.91
CA GLY A 222 8.59 -24.30 11.18
C GLY A 222 7.78 -23.09 11.65
N ILE A 223 8.27 -22.36 12.65
CA ILE A 223 7.69 -21.11 13.14
C ILE A 223 8.53 -19.95 12.60
N TYR A 224 7.88 -19.02 11.89
CA TYR A 224 8.58 -17.87 11.33
C TYR A 224 8.81 -16.79 12.39
N ASN A 225 10.02 -16.26 12.43
CA ASN A 225 10.39 -15.10 13.23
C ASN A 225 10.02 -13.80 12.47
N PRO A 226 9.19 -12.90 13.04
CA PRO A 226 8.79 -11.65 12.38
C PRO A 226 9.89 -10.59 12.32
N PHE A 227 10.90 -10.65 13.19
CA PHE A 227 11.88 -9.56 13.33
C PHE A 227 12.71 -9.31 12.07
N PRO A 228 13.26 -10.33 11.38
CA PRO A 228 14.00 -10.11 10.13
C PRO A 228 13.17 -9.33 9.10
N MET A 229 11.92 -9.74 8.85
CA MET A 229 11.05 -9.09 7.88
C MET A 229 10.71 -7.65 8.30
N ILE A 230 10.42 -7.41 9.59
CA ILE A 230 10.17 -6.07 10.12
C ILE A 230 11.38 -5.15 9.90
N ILE A 231 12.58 -5.64 10.21
CA ILE A 231 13.82 -4.87 10.05
C ILE A 231 14.07 -4.60 8.56
N THR A 232 13.92 -5.59 7.69
CA THR A 232 14.09 -5.41 6.24
C THR A 232 13.09 -4.40 5.69
N LEU A 233 11.80 -4.48 6.04
CA LEU A 233 10.80 -3.50 5.62
C LEU A 233 11.14 -2.09 6.11
N LEU A 234 11.60 -1.95 7.36
CA LEU A 234 12.01 -0.67 7.93
C LEU A 234 13.19 -0.07 7.16
N LEU A 235 14.24 -0.87 6.88
CA LEU A 235 15.39 -0.43 6.11
C LEU A 235 15.00 -0.01 4.68
N ILE A 236 14.12 -0.77 4.03
CA ILE A 236 13.59 -0.42 2.69
C ILE A 236 12.81 0.89 2.76
N CYS A 237 11.94 1.09 3.76
CA CYS A 237 11.19 2.33 3.93
C CYS A 237 12.12 3.54 4.12
N ILE A 238 13.19 3.40 4.91
CA ILE A 238 14.21 4.45 5.08
C ILE A 238 14.89 4.75 3.75
N GLY A 239 15.31 3.72 3.01
CA GLY A 239 15.91 3.87 1.68
C GLY A 239 14.99 4.61 0.71
N LEU A 240 13.70 4.22 0.66
CA LEU A 240 12.70 4.89 -0.17
C LEU A 240 12.51 6.36 0.23
N LEU A 241 12.47 6.68 1.52
CA LEU A 241 12.38 8.07 1.99
C LEU A 241 13.55 8.93 1.50
N LEU A 242 14.78 8.38 1.52
CA LEU A 242 15.97 9.06 1.00
C LEU A 242 15.87 9.28 -0.51
N ILE A 243 15.47 8.25 -1.27
CA ILE A 243 15.25 8.33 -2.72
C ILE A 243 14.18 9.39 -3.05
N ILE A 244 13.04 9.36 -2.37
CA ILE A 244 11.96 10.32 -2.60
C ILE A 244 12.46 11.72 -2.30
N ARG A 245 13.17 11.95 -1.19
CA ARG A 245 13.73 13.26 -0.85
C ARG A 245 14.67 13.78 -1.95
N TYR A 246 15.51 12.91 -2.50
CA TYR A 246 16.37 13.24 -3.64
C TYR A 246 15.54 13.60 -4.88
N LEU A 247 14.59 12.75 -5.29
CA LEU A 247 13.72 13.01 -6.44
C LEU A 247 12.91 14.30 -6.27
N PHE A 248 12.45 14.58 -5.06
CA PHE A 248 11.69 15.79 -4.71
C PHE A 248 12.51 17.06 -4.92
N SER A 249 13.81 17.00 -4.61
CA SER A 249 14.73 18.12 -4.85
C SER A 249 14.89 18.42 -6.34
N LYS A 250 14.77 17.39 -7.20
CA LYS A 250 14.94 17.49 -8.66
C LYS A 250 13.65 17.79 -9.42
N LYS A 251 12.48 17.77 -8.77
CA LYS A 251 11.20 18.09 -9.43
C LYS A 251 11.23 19.47 -10.09
N GLN A 252 10.86 19.53 -11.35
CA GLN A 252 10.72 20.77 -12.10
C GLN A 252 9.24 21.18 -12.21
N LEU A 253 8.99 22.49 -12.21
CA LEU A 253 7.67 23.02 -12.55
C LEU A 253 7.51 22.89 -14.05
N LYS A 254 6.54 22.09 -14.50
CA LYS A 254 6.21 21.99 -15.92
C LYS A 254 5.39 23.22 -16.28
N GLN A 255 5.94 24.05 -17.15
CA GLN A 255 5.14 24.99 -17.93
C GLN A 255 4.35 24.13 -18.92
N GLU A 256 3.03 24.19 -18.81
CA GLU A 256 2.13 23.59 -19.80
C GLU A 256 1.91 24.61 -20.91
#